data_AF-A0A924A8E4-F1
#
_entry.id   AF-A0A924A8E4-F1
#
_cell.length_a   1.000
_cell.length_b   1.000
_cell.length_c   1.000
_cell.angle_alpha   90.00
_cell.angle_beta   90.00
_cell.angle_gamma   90.00
#
_symmetry.space_group_name_H-M   'P 1'
#
loop_
_entity.id
_entity.type
_entity.pdbx_description
1 polymer ?
#
loop_
_entity_poly.entity_id
_entity_poly.type
_entity_poly.pdbx_seq_one_letter_code
_entity_poly.pdbx_strand_id
1 'polypeptide(L)'
;MKLLLAFTSFLCTVNCFAQQPQKTRNIFVITTDGFRWQEIFQGADSALLSNPAFVLDTTLSKQMFWDSSIALRRQKLMPFLWNVLSKQGQLYGNRSLDNKVNVKNFYKISYPGYNEIFSGYADIIPIFNKPVNNRNSNVLQYL
;
A
#
# COMPACT_ATOMS: atom_id res chain seq x y z
N MET A 1 19.60 40.12 -35.59
CA MET A 1 19.36 38.66 -35.49
C MET A 1 20.39 37.93 -34.64
N LYS A 2 21.71 38.06 -34.88
CA LYS A 2 22.75 37.36 -34.09
C LYS A 2 22.70 37.65 -32.58
N LEU A 3 22.47 38.91 -32.18
CA LEU A 3 22.34 39.30 -30.77
C LEU A 3 21.07 38.73 -30.11
N LEU A 4 19.96 38.66 -30.85
CA LEU A 4 18.69 38.12 -30.36
C LEU A 4 18.79 36.61 -30.13
N LEU A 5 19.43 35.89 -31.06
CA LEU A 5 19.73 34.45 -30.94
C LEU A 5 20.68 34.14 -29.78
N ALA A 6 21.69 34.98 -29.55
CA ALA A 6 22.58 34.83 -28.40
C ALA A 6 21.83 35.04 -27.07
N PHE A 7 20.90 36.00 -27.03
CA PHE A 7 20.10 36.30 -25.84
C PHE A 7 19.09 35.18 -25.53
N THR A 8 18.41 34.61 -26.54
CA THR A 8 17.55 33.42 -26.34
C THR A 8 18.33 32.18 -25.94
N SER A 9 19.52 31.95 -26.54
CA SER A 9 20.40 30.85 -26.12
C SER A 9 20.84 31.00 -24.66
N PHE A 10 21.16 32.22 -24.22
CA PHE A 10 21.54 32.49 -22.82
C PHE A 10 20.36 32.24 -21.86
N LEU A 11 19.15 32.71 -22.19
CA LEU A 11 17.92 32.48 -21.41
C LEU A 11 17.50 31.00 -21.31
N CYS A 12 17.82 30.17 -22.31
CA CYS A 12 17.59 28.72 -22.23
C CYS A 12 18.57 28.01 -21.28
N THR A 13 19.82 28.49 -21.15
CA THR A 13 20.82 27.87 -20.26
C THR A 13 20.56 28.14 -18.77
N VAL A 14 20.02 29.31 -18.40
CA VAL A 14 19.71 29.64 -16.99
C VAL A 14 18.49 28.91 -16.43
N ASN A 15 17.64 28.32 -17.28
CA ASN A 15 16.49 27.51 -16.86
C ASN A 15 16.76 26.00 -16.90
N CYS A 16 18.00 25.58 -17.11
CA CYS A 16 18.37 24.17 -17.07
C CYS A 16 18.47 23.73 -15.59
N PHE A 17 17.32 23.47 -14.96
CA PHE A 17 17.28 22.79 -13.68
C PHE A 17 17.87 21.39 -13.85
N ALA A 18 19.09 21.19 -13.35
CA ALA A 18 19.64 19.86 -13.17
C ALA A 18 18.69 19.03 -12.29
N GLN A 19 18.53 17.74 -12.59
CA GLN A 19 17.75 16.84 -11.75
C GLN A 19 18.29 16.92 -10.32
N GLN A 20 17.44 17.29 -9.36
CA GLN A 20 17.85 17.27 -7.95
C GLN A 20 18.33 15.87 -7.60
N PRO A 21 19.44 15.75 -6.84
CA PRO A 21 19.92 14.45 -6.42
C PRO A 21 18.77 13.70 -5.73
N GLN A 22 18.54 12.47 -6.17
CA GLN A 22 17.44 11.65 -5.70
C GLN A 22 17.57 11.47 -4.19
N LYS A 23 16.69 12.13 -3.43
CA LYS A 23 16.73 12.10 -1.95
C LYS A 23 16.42 10.71 -1.41
N THR A 24 15.58 9.95 -2.12
CA THR A 24 15.19 8.59 -1.75
C THR A 24 16.29 7.62 -2.14
N ARG A 25 16.88 6.96 -1.14
CA ARG A 25 17.97 5.98 -1.34
C ARG A 25 17.49 4.54 -1.30
N ASN A 26 16.41 4.26 -0.57
CA ASN A 26 15.90 2.92 -0.34
C ASN A 26 14.39 2.89 -0.52
N ILE A 27 13.89 1.81 -1.13
CA ILE A 27 12.45 1.51 -1.24
C ILE A 27 12.21 0.17 -0.56
N PHE A 28 11.26 0.15 0.37
CA PHE A 28 10.79 -1.07 1.01
C PHE A 28 9.34 -1.30 0.60
N VAL A 29 9.07 -2.42 -0.07
CA VAL A 29 7.71 -2.86 -0.39
C VAL A 29 7.37 -4.04 0.51
N ILE A 30 6.38 -3.86 1.37
CA ILE A 30 5.91 -4.88 2.31
C ILE A 30 4.50 -5.26 1.91
N THR A 31 4.30 -6.53 1.55
CA THR A 31 2.99 -7.08 1.21
C THR A 31 2.61 -8.15 2.21
N THR A 32 1.35 -8.16 2.63
CA THR A 32 0.77 -9.22 3.47
C THR A 32 -0.38 -9.87 2.71
N ASP A 33 -0.54 -11.19 2.87
CA ASP A 33 -1.66 -11.95 2.27
C ASP A 33 -2.74 -12.19 3.33
N GLY A 34 -4.01 -12.28 2.90
CA GLY A 34 -5.15 -12.60 3.75
C GLY A 34 -5.55 -11.52 4.77
N PHE A 35 -4.99 -10.32 4.69
CA PHE A 35 -5.23 -9.27 5.68
C PHE A 35 -6.48 -8.43 5.34
N ARG A 36 -7.45 -8.36 6.26
CA ARG A 36 -8.73 -7.69 5.97
C ARG A 36 -8.64 -6.21 6.31
N TRP A 37 -9.25 -5.38 5.47
CA TRP A 37 -9.29 -3.92 5.68
C TRP A 37 -10.05 -3.54 6.96
N GLN A 38 -10.95 -4.40 7.45
CA GLN A 38 -11.69 -4.19 8.69
C GLN A 38 -10.75 -4.09 9.89
N GLU A 39 -9.74 -4.96 10.00
CA GLU A 39 -8.76 -4.87 11.10
C GLU A 39 -8.03 -3.54 11.07
N ILE A 40 -7.64 -3.10 9.86
CA ILE A 40 -6.95 -1.83 9.63
C ILE A 40 -7.80 -0.69 10.17
N PHE A 41 -9.01 -0.50 9.63
CA PHE A 41 -9.77 0.72 9.84
C PHE A 41 -10.72 0.67 11.04
N GLN A 42 -11.15 -0.52 11.43
CA GLN A 42 -12.13 -0.75 12.49
C GLN A 42 -11.51 -1.36 13.75
N GLY A 43 -10.30 -1.93 13.68
CA GLY A 43 -9.67 -2.65 14.78
C GLY A 43 -10.20 -4.06 14.95
N ALA A 44 -10.01 -4.64 16.13
CA ALA A 44 -10.34 -6.04 16.39
C ALA A 44 -11.84 -6.33 16.25
N ASP A 45 -12.15 -7.45 15.62
CA ASP A 45 -13.51 -7.94 15.41
C ASP A 45 -13.98 -8.73 16.64
N SER A 46 -15.11 -8.32 17.26
CA SER A 46 -15.62 -8.98 18.47
C SER A 46 -16.04 -10.42 18.23
N ALA A 47 -16.52 -10.75 17.03
CA ALA A 47 -16.92 -12.12 16.70
C ALA A 47 -15.69 -13.03 16.62
N LEU A 48 -14.56 -12.53 16.13
CA LEU A 48 -13.30 -13.30 16.13
C LEU A 48 -12.69 -13.39 17.53
N LEU A 49 -12.62 -12.28 18.27
CA LEU A 49 -12.06 -12.26 19.62
C LEU A 49 -12.82 -13.16 20.61
N SER A 50 -14.10 -13.43 20.33
CA SER A 50 -14.94 -14.29 21.17
C SER A 50 -14.93 -15.76 20.75
N ASN A 51 -14.24 -16.10 19.66
CA ASN A 51 -14.30 -17.43 19.08
C ASN A 51 -13.02 -18.23 19.39
N PRO A 52 -13.13 -19.31 20.20
CA PRO A 52 -11.97 -20.13 20.57
C PRO A 52 -11.33 -20.88 19.40
N ALA A 53 -12.01 -21.01 18.25
CA ALA A 53 -11.42 -21.58 17.05
C ALA A 53 -10.36 -20.66 16.40
N PHE A 54 -10.40 -19.37 16.69
CA PHE A 54 -9.48 -18.37 16.12
C PHE A 54 -8.52 -17.79 17.16
N VAL A 55 -8.88 -17.83 18.45
CA VAL A 55 -8.14 -17.20 19.53
C VAL A 55 -8.04 -18.15 20.71
N LEU A 56 -6.80 -18.47 21.13
CA LEU A 56 -6.55 -19.40 22.23
C LEU A 56 -7.11 -18.87 23.57
N ASP A 57 -6.85 -17.60 23.88
CA ASP A 57 -7.36 -16.94 25.09
C ASP A 57 -8.25 -15.75 24.72
N THR A 58 -9.55 -16.01 24.69
CA THR A 58 -10.57 -15.01 24.34
C THR A 58 -10.67 -13.90 25.40
N THR A 59 -10.38 -14.19 26.66
CA THR A 59 -10.45 -13.21 27.75
C THR A 59 -9.30 -12.21 27.65
N LEU A 60 -8.07 -12.72 27.56
CA LEU A 60 -6.87 -11.89 27.41
C LEU A 60 -6.94 -11.08 26.11
N SER A 61 -7.35 -11.70 24.99
CA SER A 61 -7.40 -11.01 23.70
C SER A 61 -8.42 -9.88 23.69
N LYS A 62 -9.58 -10.05 24.35
CA LYS A 62 -10.54 -8.96 24.55
C LYS A 62 -9.95 -7.85 25.42
N GLN A 63 -9.29 -8.20 26.52
CA GLN A 63 -8.66 -7.22 27.41
C GLN A 63 -7.61 -6.38 26.67
N MET A 64 -6.80 -7.01 25.81
CA MET A 64 -5.74 -6.33 25.07
C MET A 64 -6.25 -5.50 23.90
N PHE A 65 -7.17 -6.05 23.10
CA PHE A 65 -7.45 -5.51 21.77
C PHE A 65 -8.84 -4.89 21.60
N TRP A 66 -9.77 -5.11 22.54
CA TRP A 66 -11.13 -4.57 22.43
C TRP A 66 -11.23 -3.15 23.02
N ASP A 67 -12.08 -2.35 22.37
CA ASP A 67 -12.55 -1.06 22.85
C ASP A 67 -13.88 -0.73 22.17
N SER A 68 -14.76 0.05 22.83
CA SER A 68 -16.00 0.52 22.20
C SER A 68 -15.74 1.63 21.18
N SER A 69 -14.66 2.40 21.35
CA SER A 69 -14.21 3.38 20.38
C SER A 69 -13.41 2.72 19.27
N ILE A 70 -13.86 2.84 18.02
CA ILE A 70 -13.14 2.33 16.84
C ILE A 70 -11.71 2.89 16.77
N ALA A 71 -11.53 4.17 17.10
CA ALA A 71 -10.23 4.82 17.07
C ALA A 71 -9.25 4.21 18.08
N LEU A 72 -9.70 3.93 19.30
CA LEU A 72 -8.89 3.26 20.32
C LEU A 72 -8.67 1.78 19.97
N ARG A 73 -9.71 1.10 19.47
CA ARG A 73 -9.67 -0.32 19.11
C ARG A 73 -8.65 -0.62 18.02
N ARG A 74 -8.63 0.17 16.94
CA ARG A 74 -7.65 0.00 15.85
C ARG A 74 -6.22 0.35 16.30
N GLN A 75 -6.06 1.31 17.20
CA GLN A 75 -4.76 1.65 17.79
C GLN A 75 -4.26 0.55 18.73
N LYS A 76 -5.14 -0.09 19.51
CA LYS A 76 -4.81 -1.25 20.35
C LYS A 76 -4.36 -2.45 19.50
N LEU A 77 -5.09 -2.75 18.42
CA LEU A 77 -4.75 -3.86 17.53
C LEU A 77 -3.48 -3.62 16.71
N MET A 78 -3.28 -2.40 16.20
CA MET A 78 -2.15 -2.04 15.35
C MET A 78 -1.50 -0.72 15.76
N PRO A 79 -0.76 -0.72 16.88
CA PRO A 79 -0.22 0.51 17.45
C PRO A 79 0.79 1.19 16.51
N PHE A 80 1.64 0.44 15.82
CA PHE A 80 2.62 1.05 14.91
C PHE A 80 1.96 1.75 13.71
N LEU A 81 0.99 1.08 13.07
CA LEU A 81 0.25 1.64 11.93
C LEU A 81 -0.45 2.95 12.32
N TRP A 82 -1.17 2.94 13.45
CA TRP A 82 -1.99 4.09 13.84
C TRP A 82 -1.21 5.18 14.58
N ASN A 83 -0.13 4.86 15.29
CA ASN A 83 0.67 5.87 16.00
C ASN A 83 1.77 6.49 15.15
N VAL A 84 2.30 5.76 14.15
CA VAL A 84 3.43 6.19 13.32
C VAL A 84 2.99 6.40 11.87
N LEU A 85 2.60 5.34 11.17
CA LEU A 85 2.36 5.38 9.73
C LEU A 85 1.20 6.30 9.34
N SER A 86 0.13 6.35 10.14
CA SER A 86 -1.01 7.23 9.87
C SER A 86 -0.68 8.72 10.00
N LYS A 87 0.35 9.05 10.80
CA LYS A 87 0.77 10.44 11.06
C LYS A 87 1.90 10.91 10.16
N GLN A 88 2.76 9.98 9.75
CA GLN A 88 3.96 10.26 8.94
C GLN A 88 3.81 9.80 7.48
N GLY A 89 2.65 9.27 7.12
CA GLY A 89 2.37 8.70 5.81
C GLY A 89 0.93 8.91 5.40
N GLN A 90 0.48 8.09 4.45
CA GLN A 90 -0.87 8.14 3.88
C GLN A 90 -1.51 6.76 3.96
N LEU A 91 -2.81 6.73 4.27
CA LEU A 91 -3.59 5.49 4.35
C LEU A 91 -4.74 5.56 3.34
N TYR A 92 -4.89 4.50 2.55
CA TYR A 92 -5.95 4.34 1.55
C TYR A 92 -6.69 3.02 1.79
N GLY A 93 -7.95 2.92 1.34
CA GLY A 93 -8.75 1.69 1.46
C GLY A 93 -9.80 1.68 2.57
N ASN A 94 -10.07 2.83 3.21
CA ASN A 94 -11.15 2.93 4.19
C ASN A 94 -12.52 2.95 3.48
N ARG A 95 -13.17 1.79 3.43
CA ARG A 95 -14.45 1.63 2.74
C ARG A 95 -15.61 2.36 3.41
N SER A 96 -15.50 2.67 4.71
CA SER A 96 -16.48 3.53 5.39
C SER A 96 -16.47 4.97 4.87
N LEU A 97 -15.42 5.36 4.15
CA LEU A 97 -15.27 6.66 3.48
C LEU A 97 -15.34 6.54 1.96
N ASP A 98 -15.93 5.45 1.43
CA ASP A 98 -15.99 5.12 0.00
C ASP A 98 -14.62 4.99 -0.71
N ASN A 99 -13.53 4.85 0.06
CA ASN A 99 -12.19 4.62 -0.48
C ASN A 99 -11.92 3.11 -0.62
N LYS A 100 -11.98 2.59 -1.85
CA LYS A 100 -12.11 1.14 -2.09
C LYS A 100 -10.80 0.39 -2.35
N VAL A 101 -9.75 1.05 -2.88
CA VAL A 101 -8.45 0.46 -3.31
C VAL A 101 -8.62 -0.97 -3.84
N ASN A 102 -9.53 -1.13 -4.81
CA ASN A 102 -9.86 -2.45 -5.33
C ASN A 102 -8.81 -2.87 -6.36
N VAL A 103 -8.43 -4.15 -6.30
CA VAL A 103 -7.70 -4.80 -7.40
C VAL A 103 -8.61 -4.97 -8.61
N LYS A 104 -8.06 -4.81 -9.81
CA LYS A 104 -8.72 -5.12 -11.08
C LYS A 104 -8.53 -6.58 -11.48
N ASN A 105 -7.62 -7.31 -10.84
CA ASN A 105 -7.46 -8.76 -10.97
C ASN A 105 -8.80 -9.49 -10.81
N PHE A 106 -9.28 -10.05 -11.92
CA PHE A 106 -10.57 -10.74 -12.01
C PHE A 106 -10.63 -12.01 -11.14
N TYR A 107 -9.51 -12.71 -11.00
CA TYR A 107 -9.42 -14.00 -10.33
C TYR A 107 -9.38 -13.89 -8.80
N LYS A 108 -9.02 -12.71 -8.26
CA LYS A 108 -8.87 -12.48 -6.81
C LYS A 108 -7.93 -13.47 -6.11
N ILE A 109 -6.90 -13.93 -6.82
CA ILE A 109 -5.83 -14.79 -6.30
C ILE A 109 -4.51 -14.01 -6.21
N SER A 110 -3.58 -14.48 -5.38
CA SER A 110 -2.40 -13.72 -4.96
C SER A 110 -1.47 -13.32 -6.12
N TYR A 111 -1.05 -14.26 -6.99
CA TYR A 111 -0.05 -13.97 -8.04
C TYR A 111 -0.46 -12.82 -8.98
N PRO A 112 -1.65 -12.82 -9.62
CA PRO A 112 -2.04 -11.71 -10.47
C PRO A 112 -2.26 -10.41 -9.69
N GLY A 113 -2.54 -10.48 -8.37
CA GLY A 113 -2.57 -9.31 -7.49
C GLY A 113 -1.17 -8.69 -7.28
N TYR A 114 -0.15 -9.51 -7.01
CA TYR A 114 1.22 -9.03 -6.93
C TYR A 114 1.73 -8.47 -8.26
N ASN A 115 1.38 -9.12 -9.38
CA ASN A 115 1.68 -8.57 -10.70
C ASN A 115 1.08 -7.17 -10.87
N GLU A 116 -0.22 -7.00 -10.58
CA GLU A 116 -0.92 -5.72 -10.71
C GLU A 116 -0.28 -4.59 -9.87
N ILE A 117 0.21 -4.90 -8.66
CA ILE A 117 0.91 -3.93 -7.80
C ILE A 117 2.15 -3.36 -8.50
N PHE A 118 2.93 -4.18 -9.21
CA PHE A 118 4.21 -3.77 -9.79
C PHE A 118 4.15 -3.38 -11.27
N SER A 119 3.19 -3.93 -12.03
CA SER A 119 2.97 -3.60 -13.45
C SER A 119 2.04 -2.40 -13.62
N GLY A 120 1.16 -2.13 -12.64
CA GLY A 120 0.14 -1.08 -12.70
C GLY A 120 -1.14 -1.47 -13.45
N TYR A 121 -1.26 -2.72 -13.91
CA TYR A 121 -2.45 -3.23 -14.61
C TYR A 121 -2.71 -4.71 -14.30
N ALA A 122 -3.99 -5.09 -14.32
CA ALA A 122 -4.38 -6.49 -14.15
C ALA A 122 -3.99 -7.31 -15.39
N ASP A 123 -3.44 -8.49 -15.16
CA ASP A 123 -3.21 -9.46 -16.23
C ASP A 123 -4.54 -10.14 -16.60
N ILE A 124 -4.85 -10.17 -17.89
CA ILE A 124 -6.04 -10.81 -18.43
C ILE A 124 -5.85 -12.32 -18.62
N ILE A 125 -4.59 -12.78 -18.62
CA ILE A 125 -4.27 -14.19 -18.80
C ILE A 125 -4.53 -14.92 -17.48
N PRO A 126 -5.22 -16.08 -17.49
CA PRO A 126 -5.36 -16.89 -16.30
C PRO A 126 -3.98 -17.39 -15.84
N ILE A 127 -3.48 -16.83 -14.74
CA ILE A 127 -2.23 -17.26 -14.12
C ILE A 127 -2.55 -17.79 -12.73
N PHE A 128 -2.39 -19.10 -12.56
CA PHE A 128 -2.46 -19.74 -11.25
C PHE A 128 -1.27 -19.33 -10.37
N ASN A 129 -1.37 -19.55 -9.06
CA ASN A 129 -0.26 -19.38 -8.11
C ASN A 129 0.83 -20.46 -8.32
N LYS A 130 1.48 -20.44 -9.48
CA LYS A 130 2.62 -21.28 -9.83
C LYS A 130 3.88 -20.43 -9.85
N PRO A 131 5.05 -20.98 -9.49
CA PRO A 131 6.32 -20.26 -9.54
C PRO A 131 6.78 -20.13 -11.01
N VAL A 132 6.18 -19.19 -11.73
CA VAL A 132 6.51 -18.89 -13.13
C VAL A 132 7.02 -17.45 -13.23
N ASN A 133 7.98 -17.24 -14.14
CA ASN A 133 8.45 -15.90 -14.43
C ASN A 133 7.30 -15.03 -14.93
N ASN A 134 7.21 -13.84 -14.35
CA ASN A 134 6.25 -12.84 -14.78
C ASN A 134 6.61 -12.36 -16.18
N ARG A 135 5.64 -12.41 -17.09
CA ARG A 135 5.81 -11.98 -18.49
C ARG A 135 5.74 -10.46 -18.64
N ASN A 136 5.12 -9.79 -17.67
CA ASN A 136 4.94 -8.35 -17.67
C ASN A 136 6.20 -7.66 -17.16
N SER A 137 6.62 -6.61 -17.85
CA SER A 137 7.58 -5.66 -17.30
C SER A 137 6.97 -4.94 -16.10
N ASN A 138 7.80 -4.63 -15.12
CA ASN A 138 7.37 -4.00 -13.89
C ASN A 138 8.36 -2.94 -13.42
N VAL A 139 7.91 -2.07 -12.53
CA VAL A 139 8.70 -0.91 -12.07
C VAL A 139 10.05 -1.29 -11.44
N LEU A 140 10.13 -2.46 -10.80
CA LEU A 140 11.36 -2.91 -10.13
C LEU A 140 12.47 -3.27 -11.11
N GLN A 141 12.17 -3.48 -12.39
CA GLN A 141 13.19 -3.72 -13.43
C GLN A 141 13.97 -2.44 -13.79
N TYR A 142 13.46 -1.27 -13.41
CA TYR A 142 14.01 0.05 -13.75
C TYR A 142 14.64 0.78 -12.57
N LEU A 143 14.57 0.20 -11.36
CA LEU A 143 15.17 0.71 -10.13
C LEU A 143 16.55 0.07 -9.91
#